data_AF-A0A920E540-F1
#
_entry.id   AF-A0A920E540-F1
#
_cell.length_a   1.000
_cell.length_b   1.000
_cell.length_c   1.000
_cell.angle_alpha   90.00
_cell.angle_beta   90.00
_cell.angle_gamma   90.00
#
_symmetry.space_group_name_H-M   'P 1'
#
loop_
_entity.id
_entity.type
_entity.pdbx_description
1 polymer ?
#
loop_
_entity_poly.entity_id
_entity_poly.type
_entity_poly.pdbx_seq_one_letter_code
_entity_poly.pdbx_strand_id
1 'polypeptide(L)'
;MMMRNQKQKHHSLSNSKYAASYTSEKNASIVNLPSDDMKGRIIGKEGRNIRAIELKTGVDIIIDDTPGVVTVSSHNPLRREVASRAIKRLLDDGRVHPGRIEEIVDEIQSQLDKEINKLGEEAILELGISNMHPDLVSLVGKMKYRTSYSQNILDHSLEVAQICGVLAAEVGLDPKLAKRAGLLHDIGKAVDHEIEGNHVDIGGDLVKNLMNPKRLLTLLNFLIQIIRIASIVY
;
A
#
# COMPACT_ATOMS: atom_id res chain seq x y z
N MET A 1 -29.62 29.88 -6.09
CA MET A 1 -28.55 30.42 -5.21
C MET A 1 -28.13 29.43 -4.11
N MET A 2 -29.05 28.63 -3.52
CA MET A 2 -28.72 27.64 -2.47
C MET A 2 -27.86 26.43 -2.92
N MET A 3 -27.95 25.96 -4.16
CA MET A 3 -27.13 24.81 -4.65
C MET A 3 -25.65 25.14 -4.89
N ARG A 4 -25.27 26.40 -5.11
CA ARG A 4 -23.86 26.81 -5.27
C ARG A 4 -23.11 26.81 -3.93
N ASN A 5 -23.80 27.13 -2.83
CA ASN A 5 -23.22 27.13 -1.49
C ASN A 5 -23.00 25.72 -0.91
N GLN A 6 -23.75 24.71 -1.36
CA GLN A 6 -23.49 23.31 -0.97
C GLN A 6 -22.25 22.75 -1.68
N LYS A 7 -22.07 22.97 -2.99
CA LYS A 7 -20.85 22.56 -3.70
C LYS A 7 -19.58 23.21 -3.15
N GLN A 8 -19.62 24.51 -2.81
CA GLN A 8 -18.48 25.17 -2.15
C GLN A 8 -18.21 24.66 -0.73
N LYS A 9 -19.24 24.25 0.02
CA LYS A 9 -19.06 23.58 1.32
C LYS A 9 -18.42 22.19 1.18
N HIS A 10 -18.82 21.40 0.19
CA HIS A 10 -18.20 20.09 -0.07
C HIS A 10 -16.74 20.21 -0.53
N HIS A 11 -16.40 21.17 -1.39
CA HIS A 11 -15.02 21.43 -1.84
C HIS A 11 -14.12 22.07 -0.77
N SER A 12 -14.68 22.88 0.14
CA SER A 12 -13.92 23.42 1.27
C SER A 12 -13.73 22.39 2.39
N LEU A 13 -14.70 21.51 2.63
CA LEU A 13 -14.55 20.39 3.58
C LEU A 13 -13.54 19.34 3.11
N SER A 14 -13.35 19.15 1.80
CA SER A 14 -12.25 18.33 1.28
C SER A 14 -10.91 19.02 1.48
N ASN A 15 -10.72 20.27 1.03
CA ASN A 15 -9.43 20.98 1.13
C ASN A 15 -8.97 21.24 2.58
N SER A 16 -9.90 21.46 3.51
CA SER A 16 -9.56 21.73 4.92
C SER A 16 -9.05 20.49 5.67
N LYS A 17 -9.33 19.28 5.18
CA LYS A 17 -8.74 18.03 5.71
C LYS A 17 -7.32 17.78 5.20
N TYR A 18 -6.94 18.36 4.07
CA TYR A 18 -5.60 18.21 3.48
C TYR A 18 -4.52 19.08 4.14
N ALA A 19 -4.88 20.06 4.97
CA ALA A 19 -3.92 21.03 5.54
C ALA A 19 -3.36 20.64 6.92
N ALA A 20 -3.80 19.53 7.52
CA ALA A 20 -3.47 19.20 8.91
C ALA A 20 -3.07 17.73 9.13
N SER A 21 -2.02 17.27 8.44
CA SER A 21 -1.14 16.19 8.95
C SER A 21 0.08 16.04 8.05
N TYR A 22 1.05 16.96 8.20
CA TYR A 22 2.44 16.70 7.81
C TYR A 22 3.04 15.77 8.85
N THR A 23 2.79 14.48 8.71
CA THR A 23 3.54 13.45 9.43
C THR A 23 4.33 12.66 8.41
N SER A 24 5.63 12.56 8.64
CA SER A 24 6.56 11.67 7.96
C SER A 24 5.95 10.29 7.74
N GLU A 25 6.31 9.65 6.63
CA GLU A 25 6.04 8.22 6.44
C GLU A 25 6.39 7.49 7.73
N LYS A 26 5.42 6.77 8.30
CA LYS A 26 5.64 6.01 9.53
C LYS A 26 6.53 4.82 9.19
N ASN A 27 7.83 4.98 9.37
CA ASN A 27 8.82 3.92 9.20
C ASN A 27 8.78 2.88 10.33
N ALA A 28 7.87 3.06 11.29
CA ALA A 28 7.71 2.22 12.45
C ALA A 28 6.24 1.83 12.66
N SER A 29 6.03 0.62 13.18
CA SER A 29 4.75 0.06 13.60
C SER A 29 4.84 -0.36 15.06
N ILE A 30 3.85 0.04 15.86
CA ILE A 30 3.81 -0.26 17.30
C ILE A 30 3.03 -1.55 17.52
N VAL A 31 3.63 -2.49 18.25
CA VAL A 31 2.99 -3.73 18.67
C VAL A 31 2.83 -3.72 20.19
N ASN A 32 1.56 -3.73 20.63
CA ASN A 32 1.22 -3.83 22.05
C ASN A 32 1.25 -5.30 22.48
N LEU A 33 1.90 -5.56 23.60
CA LEU A 33 2.05 -6.86 24.21
C LEU A 33 1.13 -6.96 25.45
N PRO A 34 0.58 -8.13 25.76
CA PRO A 34 -0.30 -8.31 26.92
C PRO A 34 0.39 -8.09 28.28
N SER A 35 1.71 -8.29 28.36
CA SER A 35 2.49 -8.15 29.59
C SER A 35 3.99 -8.03 29.31
N ASP A 36 4.77 -7.62 30.31
CA ASP A 36 6.23 -7.61 30.23
C ASP A 36 6.86 -9.01 30.24
N ASP A 37 6.17 -10.04 30.78
CA ASP A 37 6.59 -11.44 30.61
C ASP A 37 6.63 -11.81 29.12
N MET A 38 5.59 -11.40 28.38
CA MET A 38 5.53 -11.59 26.94
C MET A 38 6.63 -10.80 26.21
N LYS A 39 6.93 -9.58 26.66
CA LYS A 39 8.07 -8.79 26.16
C LYS A 39 9.39 -9.55 26.35
N GLY A 40 9.61 -10.13 27.53
CA GLY A 40 10.76 -10.97 27.84
C GLY A 40 10.88 -12.21 26.95
N ARG A 41 9.76 -12.88 26.61
CA ARG A 41 9.74 -14.02 25.69
C ARG A 41 10.08 -13.64 24.26
N ILE A 42 9.55 -12.51 23.78
CA ILE A 42 9.86 -11.97 22.46
C ILE A 42 11.34 -11.64 22.35
N ILE A 43 11.93 -11.02 23.39
CA ILE A 43 13.38 -10.75 23.44
C ILE A 43 14.17 -12.07 23.43
N GLY A 44 13.81 -13.00 24.32
CA GLY A 44 14.52 -14.25 24.53
C GLY A 44 15.88 -14.04 25.24
N LYS A 45 16.49 -15.14 25.70
CA LYS A 45 17.81 -15.08 26.34
C LYS A 45 18.83 -14.48 25.37
N GLU A 46 19.57 -13.45 25.81
CA GLU A 46 20.59 -12.74 25.02
C GLU A 46 20.05 -12.13 23.70
N GLY A 47 18.75 -11.85 23.63
CA GLY A 47 18.11 -11.29 22.43
C GLY A 47 17.95 -12.31 21.29
N ARG A 48 18.11 -13.61 21.57
CA ARG A 48 18.06 -14.69 20.56
C ARG A 48 16.78 -14.67 19.71
N ASN A 49 15.64 -14.39 20.32
CA ASN A 49 14.35 -14.48 19.64
C ASN A 49 14.11 -13.23 18.79
N ILE A 50 14.40 -12.03 19.30
CA ILE A 50 14.34 -10.80 18.50
C ILE A 50 15.24 -10.92 17.27
N ARG A 51 16.49 -11.35 17.42
CA ARG A 51 17.41 -11.52 16.29
C ARG A 51 16.88 -12.51 15.25
N ALA A 52 16.19 -13.57 15.68
CA ALA A 52 15.58 -14.51 14.76
C ALA A 52 14.43 -13.87 13.96
N ILE A 53 13.60 -13.04 14.60
CA ILE A 53 12.54 -12.29 13.92
C ILE A 53 13.15 -11.28 12.94
N GLU A 54 14.12 -10.48 13.39
CA GLU A 54 14.82 -9.47 12.57
C GLU A 54 15.48 -10.12 11.35
N LEU A 55 16.23 -11.21 11.55
CA LEU A 55 16.90 -11.93 10.47
C LEU A 55 15.92 -12.50 9.45
N LYS A 56 14.80 -13.08 9.91
CA LYS A 56 13.82 -13.72 9.04
C LYS A 56 12.95 -12.71 8.29
N THR A 57 12.64 -11.57 8.90
CA THR A 57 11.71 -10.56 8.34
C THR A 57 12.42 -9.38 7.68
N GLY A 58 13.69 -9.12 7.99
CA GLY A 58 14.44 -7.97 7.49
C GLY A 58 13.96 -6.63 8.07
N VAL A 59 13.53 -6.64 9.34
CA VAL A 59 13.13 -5.46 10.12
C VAL A 59 14.09 -5.25 11.28
N ASP A 60 14.08 -4.05 11.85
CA ASP A 60 14.71 -3.75 13.13
C ASP A 60 13.65 -3.70 14.23
N ILE A 61 13.88 -4.37 15.35
CA ILE A 61 12.96 -4.35 16.49
C ILE A 61 13.58 -3.49 17.60
N ILE A 62 12.91 -2.38 17.89
CA ILE A 62 13.33 -1.43 18.91
C ILE A 62 12.58 -1.74 20.20
N ILE A 63 13.36 -1.98 21.25
CA ILE A 63 12.88 -2.19 22.62
C ILE A 63 13.28 -0.97 23.44
N ASP A 64 12.29 -0.26 23.98
CA ASP A 64 12.49 0.87 24.90
C ASP A 64 11.93 0.54 26.29
N ASP A 65 12.00 1.51 27.20
CA ASP A 65 11.53 1.38 28.59
C ASP A 65 9.99 1.38 28.71
N THR A 66 9.25 1.49 27.61
CA THR A 66 7.78 1.46 27.63
C THR A 66 7.29 0.05 27.93
N PRO A 67 6.52 -0.15 29.02
CA PRO A 67 5.99 -1.46 29.39
C PRO A 67 5.04 -2.00 28.32
N GLY A 68 5.16 -3.29 28.00
CA GLY A 68 4.26 -3.97 27.06
C GLY A 68 4.27 -3.41 25.64
N VAL A 69 5.30 -2.67 25.22
CA VAL A 69 5.38 -2.11 23.87
C VAL A 69 6.68 -2.55 23.18
N VAL A 70 6.54 -2.89 21.90
CA VAL A 70 7.65 -3.17 20.98
C VAL A 70 7.43 -2.40 19.69
N THR A 71 8.49 -1.76 19.18
CA THR A 71 8.43 -0.98 17.94
C THR A 71 9.13 -1.74 16.82
N VAL A 72 8.42 -1.99 15.72
CA VAL A 72 8.93 -2.64 14.51
C VAL A 72 9.27 -1.58 13.47
N SER A 73 10.53 -1.45 13.10
CA SER A 73 11.04 -0.46 12.15
C SER A 73 11.51 -1.11 10.86
N SER A 74 11.12 -0.56 9.71
CA SER A 74 11.66 -0.93 8.39
C SER A 74 11.16 0.08 7.35
N HIS A 75 11.89 0.27 6.25
CA HIS A 75 11.41 1.06 5.11
C HIS A 75 10.39 0.29 4.25
N ASN A 76 10.34 -1.04 4.37
CA ASN A 76 9.36 -1.86 3.68
C ASN A 76 8.12 -2.10 4.57
N PRO A 77 6.95 -1.53 4.24
CA PRO A 77 5.73 -1.70 5.03
C PRO A 77 5.25 -3.15 5.07
N LEU A 78 5.48 -3.95 4.03
CA LEU A 78 5.12 -5.37 4.02
C LEU A 78 5.96 -6.14 5.03
N ARG A 79 7.28 -5.89 5.09
CA ARG A 79 8.14 -6.50 6.12
C ARG A 79 7.68 -6.12 7.53
N ARG A 80 7.33 -4.85 7.76
CA ARG A 80 6.77 -4.41 9.05
C ARG A 80 5.47 -5.13 9.39
N GLU A 81 4.58 -5.31 8.41
CA GLU A 81 3.30 -5.98 8.60
C GLU A 81 3.49 -7.46 8.94
N VAL A 82 4.36 -8.16 8.21
CA VAL A 82 4.71 -9.57 8.47
C VAL A 82 5.27 -9.73 9.87
N ALA A 83 6.26 -8.92 10.25
CA ALA A 83 6.84 -8.97 11.59
C ALA A 83 5.81 -8.66 12.69
N SER A 84 4.97 -7.64 12.49
CA SER A 84 3.95 -7.25 13.46
C SER A 84 2.89 -8.33 13.67
N ARG A 85 2.43 -8.98 12.58
CA ARG A 85 1.50 -10.11 12.65
C ARG A 85 2.15 -11.36 13.24
N ALA A 86 3.40 -11.63 12.89
CA ALA A 86 4.15 -12.76 13.43
C ALA A 86 4.35 -12.63 14.95
N ILE A 87 4.73 -11.45 15.45
CA ILE A 87 4.84 -11.19 16.89
C ILE A 87 3.50 -11.47 17.58
N LYS A 88 2.40 -10.90 17.10
CA LYS A 88 1.07 -11.15 17.67
C LYS A 88 0.72 -12.65 17.69
N ARG A 89 0.97 -13.35 16.58
CA ARG A 89 0.66 -14.78 16.47
C ARG A 89 1.51 -15.65 17.40
N LEU A 90 2.78 -15.31 17.59
CA LEU A 90 3.68 -15.99 18.53
C LEU A 90 3.23 -15.81 19.99
N LEU A 91 2.67 -14.65 20.33
CA LEU A 91 2.10 -14.40 21.66
C LEU A 91 0.87 -15.26 21.91
N ASP A 92 -0.04 -15.35 20.93
CA ASP A 92 -1.24 -16.17 21.02
C ASP A 92 -0.90 -17.67 21.13
N ASP A 93 0.17 -18.12 20.46
CA ASP A 93 0.68 -19.50 20.54
C ASP A 93 1.42 -19.78 21.86
N GLY A 94 1.96 -18.76 22.51
CA GLY A 94 2.72 -18.86 23.76
C GLY A 94 4.12 -19.51 23.62
N ARG A 95 4.48 -19.97 22.42
CA ARG A 95 5.76 -20.62 22.08
C ARG A 95 6.63 -19.69 21.26
N VAL A 96 7.71 -19.18 21.87
CA VAL A 96 8.64 -18.24 21.24
C VAL A 96 10.05 -18.82 21.24
N HIS A 97 10.42 -19.49 20.15
CA HIS A 97 11.76 -19.99 19.88
C HIS A 97 12.05 -19.95 18.37
N PRO A 98 13.32 -19.91 17.91
CA PRO A 98 13.68 -19.65 16.51
C PRO A 98 12.95 -20.52 15.48
N GLY A 99 12.89 -21.84 15.67
CA GLY A 99 12.18 -22.71 14.71
C GLY A 99 10.69 -22.37 14.56
N ARG A 100 10.01 -21.97 15.65
CA ARG A 100 8.61 -21.55 15.59
C ARG A 100 8.45 -20.15 15.01
N ILE A 101 9.41 -19.26 15.28
CA ILE A 101 9.45 -17.92 14.69
C ILE A 101 9.53 -18.05 13.16
N GLU A 102 10.44 -18.87 12.65
CA GLU A 102 10.59 -19.09 11.20
C GLU A 102 9.29 -19.62 10.57
N GLU A 103 8.69 -20.64 11.17
CA GLU A 103 7.43 -21.24 10.71
C GLU A 103 6.28 -20.23 10.70
N ILE A 104 6.08 -19.48 11.78
CA ILE A 104 5.03 -18.47 11.87
C ILE A 104 5.25 -17.35 10.85
N VAL A 105 6.50 -16.89 10.67
CA VAL A 105 6.79 -15.85 9.68
C VAL A 105 6.46 -16.33 8.27
N ASP A 106 6.81 -17.57 7.92
CA ASP A 106 6.50 -18.15 6.60
C ASP A 106 4.97 -18.31 6.39
N GLU A 107 4.25 -18.75 7.42
CA GLU A 107 2.78 -18.82 7.38
C GLU A 107 2.15 -17.45 7.15
N ILE A 108 2.59 -16.44 7.90
CA ILE A 108 2.08 -15.06 7.79
C ILE A 108 2.41 -14.45 6.44
N GLN A 109 3.62 -14.67 5.91
CA GLN A 109 4.00 -14.21 4.57
C GLN A 109 3.06 -14.81 3.51
N SER A 110 2.81 -16.12 3.56
CA SER A 110 1.90 -16.79 2.62
C SER A 110 0.46 -16.28 2.74
N GLN A 111 -0.01 -16.01 3.96
CA GLN A 111 -1.34 -15.41 4.18
C GLN A 111 -1.41 -14.00 3.60
N LEU A 112 -0.37 -13.19 3.82
CA LEU A 112 -0.32 -11.83 3.33
C LEU A 112 -0.28 -11.78 1.79
N ASP A 113 0.46 -12.67 1.15
CA ASP A 113 0.52 -12.75 -0.31
C ASP A 113 -0.85 -13.09 -0.92
N LYS A 114 -1.60 -14.00 -0.28
CA LYS A 114 -2.98 -14.33 -0.67
C LYS A 114 -3.92 -13.14 -0.48
N GLU A 115 -3.79 -12.43 0.64
CA GLU A 115 -4.58 -11.23 0.94
C GLU A 115 -4.30 -10.12 -0.08
N ILE A 116 -3.03 -9.87 -0.40
CA ILE A 116 -2.60 -8.91 -1.43
C ILE A 116 -3.25 -9.24 -2.77
N ASN A 117 -3.14 -10.49 -3.24
CA ASN A 117 -3.74 -10.87 -4.51
C ASN A 117 -5.26 -10.68 -4.49
N LYS A 118 -5.92 -11.07 -3.40
CA LYS A 118 -7.37 -10.88 -3.23
C LYS A 118 -7.78 -9.40 -3.28
N LEU A 119 -7.05 -8.53 -2.60
CA LEU A 119 -7.28 -7.08 -2.63
C LEU A 119 -7.13 -6.51 -4.05
N GLY A 120 -6.13 -6.99 -4.80
CA GLY A 120 -5.95 -6.64 -6.20
C GLY A 120 -7.10 -7.08 -7.08
N GLU A 121 -7.59 -8.31 -6.89
CA GLU A 121 -8.74 -8.88 -7.60
C GLU A 121 -10.03 -8.10 -7.30
N GLU A 122 -10.28 -7.78 -6.04
CA GLU A 122 -11.42 -6.98 -5.60
C GLU A 122 -11.39 -5.58 -6.23
N ALA A 123 -10.24 -4.92 -6.24
CA ALA A 123 -10.07 -3.58 -6.83
C ALA A 123 -10.36 -3.55 -8.34
N ILE A 124 -9.87 -4.54 -9.10
CA ILE A 124 -10.16 -4.59 -10.54
C ILE A 124 -11.60 -4.96 -10.85
N LEU A 125 -12.20 -5.81 -10.01
CA LEU A 125 -13.59 -6.22 -10.15
C LEU A 125 -14.52 -5.02 -9.92
N GLU A 126 -14.27 -4.22 -8.88
CA GLU A 126 -15.01 -2.99 -8.58
C GLU A 126 -14.99 -2.00 -9.75
N LEU A 127 -13.83 -1.86 -10.41
CA LEU A 127 -13.67 -0.97 -11.56
C LEU A 127 -14.19 -1.56 -12.88
N GLY A 128 -14.59 -2.83 -12.90
CA GLY A 128 -15.03 -3.54 -14.11
C GLY A 128 -13.89 -3.75 -15.13
N ILE A 129 -12.66 -3.89 -14.64
CA ILE A 129 -11.45 -4.09 -15.45
C ILE A 129 -11.21 -5.59 -15.65
N SER A 130 -11.07 -6.03 -16.91
CA SER A 130 -10.81 -7.43 -17.26
C SER A 130 -9.48 -7.61 -18.00
N ASN A 131 -8.88 -8.81 -17.93
CA ASN A 131 -7.61 -9.15 -18.61
C ASN A 131 -6.42 -8.27 -18.15
N MET A 132 -6.21 -8.18 -16.84
CA MET A 132 -5.01 -7.57 -16.25
C MET A 132 -3.98 -8.67 -15.93
N HIS A 133 -2.69 -8.38 -16.12
CA HIS A 133 -1.62 -9.34 -15.85
C HIS A 133 -1.59 -9.68 -14.34
N PRO A 134 -1.42 -10.95 -13.93
CA PRO A 134 -1.41 -11.34 -12.52
C PRO A 134 -0.44 -10.53 -11.65
N ASP A 135 0.77 -10.25 -12.16
CA ASP A 135 1.74 -9.41 -11.42
C ASP A 135 1.25 -7.99 -11.18
N LEU A 136 0.48 -7.41 -12.12
CA LEU A 136 -0.15 -6.09 -11.92
C LEU A 136 -1.27 -6.18 -10.89
N VAL A 137 -2.04 -7.27 -10.86
CA VAL A 137 -3.06 -7.52 -9.83
C VAL A 137 -2.40 -7.54 -8.45
N SER A 138 -1.29 -8.29 -8.32
CA SER A 138 -0.52 -8.35 -7.08
C SER A 138 0.00 -6.97 -6.66
N LEU A 139 0.57 -6.19 -7.58
CA LEU A 139 1.04 -4.83 -7.30
C LEU A 139 -0.09 -3.89 -6.88
N VAL A 140 -1.27 -4.01 -7.49
CA VAL A 140 -2.45 -3.25 -7.08
C VAL A 140 -2.81 -3.58 -5.63
N GLY A 141 -2.81 -4.86 -5.26
CA GLY A 141 -3.00 -5.27 -3.87
C GLY A 141 -1.96 -4.68 -2.92
N LYS A 142 -0.68 -4.65 -3.31
CA LYS A 142 0.42 -4.08 -2.50
C LYS A 142 0.24 -2.60 -2.22
N MET A 143 -0.45 -1.85 -3.08
CA MET A 143 -0.77 -0.44 -2.84
C MET A 143 -1.56 -0.23 -1.54
N LYS A 144 -2.30 -1.24 -1.05
CA LYS A 144 -3.02 -1.14 0.23
C LYS A 144 -2.08 -0.98 1.43
N TYR A 145 -0.85 -1.46 1.33
CA TYR A 145 0.15 -1.37 2.39
C TYR A 145 1.06 -0.15 2.26
N ARG A 146 0.81 0.69 1.25
CA ARG A 146 1.58 1.90 0.98
C ARG A 146 0.75 3.13 1.30
N THR A 147 1.42 4.19 1.75
CA THR A 147 0.80 5.48 2.02
C THR A 147 1.68 6.55 1.39
N SER A 148 1.06 7.53 0.73
CA SER A 148 1.74 8.70 0.15
C SER A 148 0.95 9.94 0.56
N TYR A 149 1.63 10.98 1.06
CA TYR A 149 0.98 12.19 1.59
C TYR A 149 -0.16 11.88 2.58
N SER A 150 0.07 10.92 3.48
CA SER A 150 -0.89 10.43 4.49
C SER A 150 -2.17 9.77 3.92
N GLN A 151 -2.23 9.49 2.62
CA GLN A 151 -3.32 8.74 1.99
C GLN A 151 -2.88 7.34 1.57
N ASN A 152 -3.78 6.37 1.74
CA ASN A 152 -3.56 5.03 1.22
C ASN A 152 -3.51 5.04 -0.31
N ILE A 153 -2.51 4.40 -0.91
CA ILE A 153 -2.30 4.48 -2.36
C ILE A 153 -3.37 3.73 -3.14
N LEU A 154 -3.86 2.58 -2.62
CA LEU A 154 -4.92 1.82 -3.28
C LEU A 154 -6.21 2.62 -3.29
N ASP A 155 -6.61 3.14 -2.13
CA ASP A 155 -7.85 3.91 -1.99
C ASP A 155 -7.82 5.17 -2.89
N HIS A 156 -6.69 5.90 -2.91
CA HIS A 156 -6.45 7.02 -3.84
C HIS A 156 -6.58 6.60 -5.30
N SER A 157 -5.93 5.51 -5.69
CA SER A 157 -5.92 5.04 -7.08
C SER A 157 -7.30 4.58 -7.54
N LEU A 158 -8.12 4.01 -6.63
CA LEU A 158 -9.52 3.66 -6.89
C LEU A 158 -10.36 4.92 -7.13
N GLU A 159 -10.22 5.95 -6.29
CA GLU A 159 -10.93 7.23 -6.48
C GLU A 159 -10.57 7.88 -7.82
N VAL A 160 -9.27 7.97 -8.12
CA VAL A 160 -8.76 8.51 -9.39
C VAL A 160 -9.30 7.71 -10.57
N ALA A 161 -9.30 6.37 -10.50
CA ALA A 161 -9.85 5.51 -11.53
C ALA A 161 -11.32 5.83 -11.81
N GLN A 162 -12.17 5.95 -10.78
CA GLN A 162 -13.59 6.26 -10.94
C GLN A 162 -13.79 7.64 -11.60
N ILE A 163 -13.05 8.66 -11.15
CA ILE A 163 -13.10 10.01 -11.74
C ILE A 163 -12.70 9.96 -13.22
N CYS A 164 -11.60 9.28 -13.55
CA CYS A 164 -11.15 9.11 -14.94
C CYS A 164 -12.22 8.43 -15.81
N GLY A 165 -12.91 7.42 -15.28
CA GLY A 165 -14.01 6.75 -15.96
C GLY A 165 -15.18 7.70 -16.27
N VAL A 166 -15.60 8.52 -15.30
CA VAL A 166 -16.67 9.51 -15.49
C VAL A 166 -16.27 10.55 -16.53
N LEU A 167 -15.08 11.15 -16.39
CA LEU A 167 -14.60 12.18 -17.32
C LEU A 167 -14.48 11.65 -18.75
N ALA A 168 -13.96 10.43 -18.93
CA ALA A 168 -13.86 9.81 -20.24
C ALA A 168 -15.23 9.63 -20.90
N ALA A 169 -16.24 9.20 -20.14
CA ALA A 169 -17.60 9.05 -20.66
C ALA A 169 -18.18 10.39 -21.15
N GLU A 170 -17.98 11.47 -20.41
CA GLU A 170 -18.47 12.82 -20.76
C GLU A 170 -17.86 13.37 -22.06
N VAL A 171 -16.60 13.00 -22.37
CA VAL A 171 -15.90 13.47 -23.57
C VAL A 171 -15.87 12.44 -24.71
N GLY A 172 -16.67 11.37 -24.62
CA GLY A 172 -16.80 10.35 -25.66
C GLY A 172 -15.62 9.39 -25.80
N LEU A 173 -14.81 9.26 -24.75
CA LEU A 173 -13.67 8.33 -24.66
C LEU A 173 -14.06 7.05 -23.90
N ASP A 174 -13.25 5.98 -24.03
CA ASP A 174 -13.50 4.68 -23.37
C ASP A 174 -13.34 4.76 -21.83
N PRO A 175 -14.43 4.63 -21.05
CA PRO A 175 -14.37 4.71 -19.59
C PRO A 175 -13.58 3.58 -18.94
N LYS A 176 -13.58 2.37 -19.51
CA LYS A 176 -12.86 1.21 -18.94
C LYS A 176 -11.37 1.41 -19.04
N LEU A 177 -10.91 1.93 -20.19
CA LEU A 177 -9.50 2.23 -20.38
C LEU A 177 -9.05 3.38 -19.47
N ALA A 178 -9.88 4.40 -19.28
CA ALA A 178 -9.59 5.50 -18.37
C ALA A 178 -9.54 5.07 -16.90
N LYS A 179 -10.44 4.19 -16.44
CA LYS A 179 -10.38 3.58 -15.10
C LYS A 179 -9.08 2.82 -14.88
N ARG A 180 -8.67 1.99 -15.86
CA ARG A 180 -7.38 1.30 -15.80
C ARG A 180 -6.22 2.29 -15.74
N ALA A 181 -6.30 3.38 -16.49
CA ALA A 181 -5.28 4.43 -16.47
C ALA A 181 -5.14 5.07 -15.09
N GLY A 182 -6.27 5.45 -14.48
CA GLY A 182 -6.31 6.00 -13.13
C GLY A 182 -5.84 5.01 -12.07
N LEU A 183 -6.19 3.73 -12.17
CA LEU A 183 -5.76 2.71 -11.20
C LEU A 183 -4.24 2.52 -11.21
N LEU A 184 -3.62 2.54 -12.39
CA LEU A 184 -2.20 2.21 -12.55
C LEU A 184 -1.27 3.41 -12.50
N HIS A 185 -1.78 4.65 -12.39
CA HIS A 185 -0.97 5.86 -12.51
C HIS A 185 0.17 5.94 -11.49
N ASP A 186 -0.07 5.47 -10.26
CA ASP A 186 0.86 5.50 -9.14
C ASP A 186 1.43 4.11 -8.78
N ILE A 187 1.26 3.11 -9.66
CA ILE A 187 1.67 1.72 -9.40
C ILE A 187 3.17 1.58 -9.10
N GLY A 188 4.00 2.52 -9.58
CA GLY A 188 5.43 2.59 -9.28
C GLY A 188 5.73 2.73 -7.78
N LYS A 189 4.82 3.31 -6.98
CA LYS A 189 4.94 3.42 -5.52
C LYS A 189 4.72 2.09 -4.79
N ALA A 190 4.17 1.09 -5.48
CA ALA A 190 3.99 -0.26 -4.94
C ALA A 190 5.23 -1.15 -5.13
N VAL A 191 6.19 -0.73 -5.96
CA VAL A 191 7.43 -1.47 -6.20
C VAL A 191 8.39 -1.21 -5.04
N ASP A 192 8.94 -2.29 -4.48
CA ASP A 192 9.83 -2.21 -3.33
C ASP A 192 11.14 -1.49 -3.67
N HIS A 193 11.64 -0.67 -2.73
CA HIS A 193 12.83 0.18 -2.87
C HIS A 193 14.18 -0.60 -2.90
N GLU A 194 14.18 -1.92 -3.08
CA GLU A 194 15.43 -2.68 -3.20
C GLU A 194 16.05 -2.58 -4.61
N ILE A 195 15.39 -1.86 -5.52
CA ILE A 195 15.91 -1.48 -6.84
C ILE A 195 16.22 0.02 -6.78
N GLU A 196 17.51 0.40 -6.87
CA GLU A 196 17.94 1.79 -7.00
C GLU A 196 17.35 2.43 -8.28
N GLY A 197 16.57 3.52 -8.13
CA GLY A 197 16.03 4.29 -9.25
C GLY A 197 14.85 5.19 -8.89
N ASN A 198 14.50 6.13 -9.78
CA ASN A 198 13.36 7.03 -9.63
C ASN A 198 12.03 6.24 -9.81
N HIS A 199 11.12 6.33 -8.83
CA HIS A 199 9.88 5.52 -8.76
C HIS A 199 8.97 5.65 -9.99
N VAL A 200 9.05 6.77 -10.70
CA VAL A 200 8.31 7.02 -11.95
C VAL A 200 8.85 6.17 -13.09
N ASP A 201 10.18 6.04 -13.18
CA ASP A 201 10.85 5.30 -14.26
C ASP A 201 10.69 3.79 -14.05
N ILE A 202 10.82 3.30 -12.81
CA ILE A 202 10.62 1.88 -12.47
C ILE A 202 9.16 1.47 -12.70
N GLY A 203 8.19 2.26 -12.23
CA GLY A 203 6.77 2.01 -12.48
C GLY A 203 6.44 2.04 -13.97
N GLY A 204 6.98 3.02 -14.70
CA GLY A 204 6.82 3.15 -16.15
C GLY A 204 7.37 1.95 -16.91
N ASP A 205 8.54 1.44 -16.52
CA ASP A 205 9.17 0.28 -17.17
C ASP A 205 8.50 -1.04 -16.79
N LEU A 206 7.99 -1.17 -15.56
CA LEU A 206 7.19 -2.34 -15.17
C LEU A 206 5.89 -2.43 -15.96
N VAL A 207 5.19 -1.29 -16.10
CA VAL A 207 3.96 -1.23 -16.89
C VAL A 207 4.27 -1.41 -18.38
N LYS A 208 5.39 -0.89 -18.90
CA LYS A 208 5.86 -1.18 -20.28
C LYS A 208 6.10 -2.66 -20.53
N ASN A 209 6.71 -3.35 -19.56
CA ASN A 209 7.08 -4.76 -19.71
C ASN A 209 5.88 -5.70 -19.53
N LEU A 210 4.95 -5.34 -18.63
CA LEU A 210 3.77 -6.17 -18.31
C LEU A 210 2.52 -5.81 -19.13
N MET A 211 2.48 -4.64 -19.78
CA MET A 211 1.41 -4.25 -20.69
C MET A 211 1.88 -4.24 -22.14
N ASN A 212 0.99 -4.64 -23.04
CA ASN A 212 1.23 -4.48 -24.48
C ASN A 212 1.57 -3.00 -24.80
N PRO A 213 2.63 -2.71 -25.59
CA PRO A 213 3.08 -1.35 -25.89
C PRO A 213 1.99 -0.40 -26.42
N LYS A 214 1.05 -0.92 -27.23
CA LYS A 214 -0.08 -0.13 -27.74
C LYS A 214 -1.03 0.31 -26.61
N ARG A 215 -1.28 -0.58 -25.65
CA ARG A 215 -2.16 -0.28 -24.50
C ARG A 215 -1.51 0.73 -23.57
N LEU A 216 -0.22 0.60 -23.28
CA LEU A 216 0.53 1.59 -22.50
C LEU A 216 0.50 2.97 -23.14
N LEU A 217 0.82 3.07 -24.43
CA LEU A 217 0.82 4.36 -25.14
C LEU A 217 -0.56 5.03 -25.06
N THR A 218 -1.62 4.24 -25.19
CA THR A 218 -2.99 4.74 -25.05
C THR A 218 -3.26 5.23 -23.64
N LEU A 219 -2.80 4.50 -22.61
CA LEU A 219 -2.96 4.82 -21.20
C LEU A 219 -2.26 6.14 -20.81
N LEU A 220 -1.03 6.34 -21.29
CA LEU A 220 -0.27 7.59 -21.11
C LEU A 220 -0.93 8.78 -21.80
N ASN A 221 -1.39 8.60 -23.05
CA ASN A 221 -2.11 9.65 -23.78
C ASN A 221 -3.39 10.06 -23.06
N PHE A 222 -4.11 9.10 -22.46
CA PHE A 222 -5.30 9.37 -21.65
C PHE A 222 -4.98 10.18 -20.39
N LEU A 223 -3.96 9.80 -19.63
CA LEU A 223 -3.55 10.56 -18.44
C LEU A 223 -3.17 12.00 -18.81
N ILE A 224 -2.44 12.20 -19.90
CA ILE A 224 -2.08 13.54 -20.40
C ILE A 224 -3.35 14.34 -20.79
N GLN A 225 -4.33 13.72 -21.44
CA GLN A 225 -5.58 14.38 -21.80
C GLN A 225 -6.40 14.76 -20.57
N ILE A 226 -6.54 13.86 -19.59
CA ILE A 226 -7.27 14.15 -18.35
C ILE A 226 -6.57 15.23 -17.53
N ILE A 227 -5.24 15.18 -17.40
CA ILE A 227 -4.46 16.25 -16.74
C ILE A 227 -4.70 17.57 -17.45
N ARG A 228 -4.58 17.61 -18.78
CA ARG A 228 -4.84 18.84 -19.56
C ARG A 228 -6.26 19.38 -19.36
N ILE A 229 -7.28 18.52 -19.36
CA ILE A 229 -8.66 18.93 -19.09
C ILE A 229 -8.80 19.47 -17.67
N ALA A 230 -8.22 18.79 -16.68
CA ALA A 230 -8.22 19.26 -15.30
C ALA A 230 -7.50 20.60 -15.15
N SER A 231 -6.38 20.82 -15.84
CA SER A 231 -5.65 22.11 -15.87
C SER A 231 -6.36 23.23 -16.62
N ILE A 232 -7.37 22.92 -17.44
CA ILE A 232 -8.18 23.93 -18.14
C ILE A 232 -9.42 24.31 -17.29
N VAL A 233 -9.80 23.45 -16.34
CA VAL A 233 -10.96 23.65 -15.46
C VAL A 233 -10.58 24.37 -14.14
N TYR A 234 -9.28 24.53 -13.84
CA TYR A 234 -8.73 25.31 -12.73
C TYR A 234 -7.82 26.42 -13.23
#